data_AF-A0A699SPY6-F1
#
_entry.id   AF-A0A699SPY6-F1
#
_cell.length_a   1.000
_cell.length_b   1.000
_cell.length_c   1.000
_cell.angle_alpha   90.00
_cell.angle_beta   90.00
_cell.angle_gamma   90.00
#
_symmetry.space_group_name_H-M   'P 1'
#
loop_
_entity.id
_entity.type
_entity.pdbx_description
1 polymer ?
#
loop_
_entity_poly.entity_id
_entity_poly.type
_entity_poly.pdbx_seq_one_letter_code
_entity_poly.pdbx_strand_id
1 'polypeptide(L)'
;KMIVDSIENGPYVRRMIATPGEPDLPVPVPESFHVQTYEELTENDLKRMDANNQAIQTILMGLPEDVYAAVDSCEVDKEIWERVRQMIKGLDIREHEKKAKLFNE
;
A
#
# COMPACT_ATOMS: atom_id res chain seq x y z
N LYS A 1 -12.50 12.92 7.50
CA LYS A 1 -11.78 13.86 6.60
C LYS A 1 -10.60 13.06 6.07
N MET A 2 -10.72 12.46 4.88
CA MET A 2 -9.92 11.28 4.48
C MET A 2 -8.39 11.43 4.66
N ILE A 3 -7.83 12.62 4.45
CA ILE A 3 -6.41 12.92 4.68
C ILE A 3 -6.05 12.90 6.17
N VAL A 4 -6.87 13.51 7.03
CA VAL A 4 -6.63 13.50 8.49
C VAL A 4 -6.79 12.10 9.03
N ASP A 5 -7.82 11.39 8.59
CA ASP A 5 -8.04 9.99 8.98
C ASP A 5 -6.86 9.10 8.53
N SER A 6 -6.21 9.42 7.41
CA SER A 6 -5.01 8.72 6.89
C SER A 6 -3.75 9.02 7.71
N ILE A 7 -3.60 10.26 8.19
CA ILE A 7 -2.48 10.65 9.07
C ILE A 7 -2.64 9.98 10.44
N GLU A 8 -3.85 9.96 10.99
CA GLU A 8 -4.13 9.42 12.32
C GLU A 8 -4.08 7.88 12.36
N ASN A 9 -4.62 7.20 11.34
CA ASN A 9 -4.70 5.73 11.32
C ASN A 9 -3.54 5.05 10.58
N GLY A 10 -2.63 5.84 10.02
CA GLY A 10 -1.50 5.35 9.26
C GLY A 10 -1.86 4.76 7.89
N PRO A 11 -0.83 4.28 7.16
CA PRO A 11 -0.97 3.88 5.77
C PRO A 11 -1.95 2.72 5.61
N TYR A 12 -2.53 2.61 4.42
CA TYR A 12 -3.40 1.50 4.06
C TYR A 12 -2.64 0.17 4.15
N VAL A 13 -3.23 -0.81 4.83
CA VAL A 13 -2.68 -2.16 5.00
C VAL A 13 -3.53 -3.15 4.21
N ARG A 14 -2.89 -3.95 3.34
CA ARG A 14 -3.57 -5.01 2.59
C ARG A 14 -4.13 -6.05 3.56
N ARG A 15 -5.37 -6.46 3.35
CA ARG A 15 -6.05 -7.47 4.18
C ARG A 15 -5.72 -8.88 3.73
N MET A 16 -5.85 -9.85 4.63
CA MET A 16 -5.99 -11.25 4.25
C MET A 16 -7.44 -11.50 3.84
N ILE A 17 -7.63 -12.08 2.65
CA ILE A 17 -8.93 -12.45 2.10
C ILE A 17 -9.03 -13.97 2.14
N ALA A 18 -10.19 -14.46 2.58
CA ALA A 18 -10.54 -15.87 2.49
C ALA A 18 -11.19 -16.12 1.13
N THR A 19 -10.68 -17.11 0.39
CA THR A 19 -11.38 -17.69 -0.74
C THR A 19 -12.20 -18.87 -0.22
N PRO A 20 -13.54 -18.81 -0.29
CA PRO A 20 -14.38 -19.93 0.13
C PRO A 20 -14.03 -21.19 -0.68
N GLY A 21 -13.95 -22.33 0.02
CA GLY A 21 -13.81 -23.62 -0.64
C GLY A 21 -15.07 -23.98 -1.44
N GLU A 22 -14.93 -24.70 -2.54
CA GLU A 22 -16.08 -25.16 -3.33
C GLU A 22 -16.85 -26.27 -2.57
N PRO A 23 -18.14 -26.06 -2.26
CA PRO A 23 -18.91 -26.98 -1.42
C PRO A 23 -19.39 -28.25 -2.15
N ASP A 24 -19.42 -28.26 -3.48
CA ASP A 24 -20.04 -29.34 -4.28
C ASP A 24 -19.02 -30.37 -4.83
N LEU A 25 -17.73 -30.23 -4.51
CA LEU A 25 -16.71 -31.19 -4.94
C LEU A 25 -16.73 -32.47 -4.08
N PRO A 26 -16.53 -33.65 -4.67
CA PRO A 26 -16.47 -34.93 -3.94
C PRO A 26 -15.31 -34.99 -2.93
N VAL A 27 -14.31 -34.10 -3.07
CA VAL A 27 -13.28 -33.83 -2.07
C VAL A 27 -13.47 -32.39 -1.60
N PRO A 28 -13.74 -32.15 -0.30
CA PRO A 28 -13.88 -30.80 0.23
C PRO A 28 -12.60 -30.00 0.01
N VAL A 29 -12.69 -28.90 -0.73
CA VAL A 29 -11.59 -27.95 -0.85
C VAL A 29 -11.60 -27.07 0.41
N PRO A 30 -10.53 -27.06 1.22
CA PRO A 30 -10.49 -26.22 2.41
C PRO A 30 -10.43 -24.73 2.02
N GLU A 31 -10.98 -23.87 2.88
CA GLU A 31 -10.81 -22.42 2.75
C GLU A 31 -9.33 -22.06 2.70
N SER A 32 -8.98 -21.16 1.79
CA SER A 32 -7.61 -20.67 1.63
C SER A 32 -7.56 -19.17 1.87
N PHE A 33 -6.44 -18.70 2.40
CA PHE A 33 -6.22 -17.28 2.66
C PHE A 33 -5.10 -16.75 1.78
N HIS A 34 -5.35 -15.61 1.14
CA HIS A 34 -4.34 -14.89 0.37
C HIS A 34 -4.32 -13.41 0.76
N VAL A 35 -3.22 -12.74 0.44
CA VAL A 35 -3.13 -11.29 0.60
C VAL A 35 -3.92 -10.63 -0.52
N GLN A 36 -4.75 -9.64 -0.16
CA GLN A 36 -5.57 -8.87 -1.10
C GLN A 36 -4.74 -8.32 -2.28
N THR A 37 -5.22 -8.59 -3.49
CA THR A 37 -4.64 -8.10 -4.74
C THR A 37 -5.23 -6.74 -5.15
N TYR A 38 -4.64 -6.08 -6.14
CA TYR A 38 -5.13 -4.77 -6.62
C TYR A 38 -6.53 -4.85 -7.23
N GLU A 39 -6.87 -5.97 -7.89
CA GLU A 39 -8.19 -6.17 -8.51
C GLU A 39 -9.31 -6.33 -7.48
N GLU A 40 -8.97 -6.83 -6.29
CA GLU A 40 -9.89 -7.04 -5.17
C GLU A 40 -10.01 -5.80 -4.26
N LEU A 41 -9.37 -4.68 -4.62
CA LEU A 41 -9.49 -3.43 -3.86
C LEU A 41 -10.84 -2.79 -4.12
N THR A 42 -11.47 -2.33 -3.04
CA THR A 42 -12.68 -1.52 -3.15
C THR A 42 -12.36 -0.07 -3.52
N GLU A 43 -13.37 0.68 -3.99
CA GLU A 43 -13.21 2.11 -4.26
C GLU A 43 -12.74 2.89 -3.02
N ASN A 44 -13.19 2.48 -1.82
CA ASN A 44 -12.77 3.09 -0.57
C ASN A 44 -11.30 2.78 -0.24
N ASP A 45 -10.84 1.56 -0.50
CA ASP A 45 -9.43 1.19 -0.33
C ASP A 45 -8.54 2.06 -1.24
N LEU A 46 -8.94 2.22 -2.51
CA LEU A 46 -8.25 3.07 -3.48
C LEU A 46 -8.23 4.55 -3.06
N LYS A 47 -9.37 5.10 -2.62
CA LYS A 47 -9.44 6.48 -2.12
C LYS A 47 -8.56 6.70 -0.89
N ARG A 48 -8.46 5.71 0.00
CA ARG A 48 -7.56 5.79 1.17
C ARG A 48 -6.10 5.72 0.75
N MET A 49 -5.75 4.89 -0.25
CA MET A 49 -4.39 4.86 -0.80
C MET A 49 -4.00 6.19 -1.44
N ASP A 50 -4.91 6.82 -2.17
CA ASP A 50 -4.68 8.13 -2.77
C ASP A 50 -4.51 9.22 -1.70
N ALA A 51 -5.39 9.25 -0.70
CA ALA A 51 -5.29 10.18 0.43
C ALA A 51 -3.98 10.00 1.22
N ASN A 52 -3.51 8.77 1.40
CA ASN A 52 -2.20 8.48 2.01
C ASN A 52 -1.05 9.06 1.18
N ASN A 53 -1.07 8.89 -0.15
CA ASN A 53 -0.04 9.44 -1.03
C ASN A 53 -0.01 10.97 -0.94
N GLN A 54 -1.18 11.61 -0.97
CA GLN A 54 -1.30 13.07 -0.82
C GLN A 54 -0.82 13.54 0.56
N ALA A 55 -1.14 12.81 1.64
CA ALA A 55 -0.67 13.12 2.99
C ALA A 55 0.86 13.03 3.07
N ILE A 56 1.46 11.96 2.55
CA ILE A 56 2.92 11.77 2.50
C ILE A 56 3.57 12.89 1.70
N GLN A 57 3.06 13.20 0.51
CA GLN A 57 3.58 14.28 -0.32
C GLN A 57 3.49 15.63 0.39
N THR A 58 2.38 15.90 1.08
CA THR A 58 2.18 17.14 1.85
C THR A 58 3.15 17.23 3.02
N ILE A 59 3.37 16.12 3.74
CA ILE A 59 4.36 16.05 4.83
C ILE A 59 5.75 16.32 4.25
N LEU A 60 6.14 15.62 3.19
CA LEU A 60 7.46 15.80 2.56
C LEU A 60 7.68 17.23 2.03
N MET A 61 6.67 17.85 1.42
CA MET A 61 6.77 19.24 0.93
C MET A 61 6.72 20.28 2.06
N GLY A 62 6.09 19.94 3.20
CA GLY A 62 5.99 20.82 4.37
C GLY A 62 7.19 20.75 5.31
N LEU A 63 8.05 19.75 5.17
CA LEU A 63 9.28 19.62 5.93
C LEU A 63 10.38 20.48 5.30
N PRO A 64 11.00 21.41 6.04
CA PRO A 64 12.15 22.15 5.54
C PRO A 64 13.36 21.21 5.36
N GLU A 65 14.22 21.58 4.41
CA GLU A 65 15.32 20.74 3.89
C GLU A 65 16.30 20.30 4.99
N ASP A 66 16.50 21.12 6.02
CA ASP A 66 17.33 20.85 7.18
C ASP A 66 16.74 19.76 8.10
N VAL A 67 15.41 19.73 8.26
CA VAL A 67 14.71 18.66 8.99
C VAL A 67 14.78 17.35 8.21
N TYR A 68 14.59 17.40 6.90
CA TYR A 68 14.75 16.23 6.04
C TYR A 68 16.18 15.67 6.09
N ALA A 69 17.20 16.55 6.03
CA ALA A 69 18.60 16.16 6.14
C ALA A 69 18.96 15.61 7.52
N ALA A 70 18.39 16.17 8.60
CA ALA A 70 18.59 15.66 9.96
C ALA A 70 18.00 14.26 10.13
N VAL A 71 16.79 14.03 9.63
CA VAL A 71 16.14 12.72 9.61
C VAL A 71 16.94 11.74 8.73
N ASP A 72 17.34 12.10 7.51
CA ASP A 72 18.13 11.21 6.63
C ASP A 72 19.51 10.85 7.21
N SER A 73 20.09 11.74 8.03
CA SER A 73 21.38 11.53 8.69
C SER A 73 21.32 10.59 9.91
N CYS A 74 20.15 10.35 10.48
CA CYS A 74 19.98 9.59 11.71
C CYS A 74 19.84 8.08 11.40
N GLU A 75 20.64 7.22 12.03
CA GLU A 75 20.69 5.77 11.70
C GLU A 75 19.37 5.04 11.95
N VAL A 76 18.58 5.48 12.92
CA VAL A 76 17.23 4.93 13.21
C VAL A 76 16.23 5.41 12.14
N ASP A 77 16.38 6.62 11.66
CA ASP A 77 15.53 7.21 10.64
C ASP A 77 15.85 6.67 9.24
N LYS A 78 17.05 6.12 9.01
CA LYS A 78 17.36 5.35 7.78
C LYS A 78 16.48 4.12 7.63
N GLU A 79 16.11 3.42 8.71
CA GLU A 79 15.13 2.32 8.63
C GLU A 79 13.71 2.83 8.31
N ILE A 80 13.34 3.99 8.85
CA ILE A 80 12.06 4.66 8.55
C ILE A 80 12.05 5.09 7.08
N TRP A 81 13.15 5.67 6.60
CA TRP A 81 13.30 6.12 5.22
C TRP A 81 13.38 4.95 4.25
N GLU A 82 14.00 3.82 4.64
CA GLU A 82 14.00 2.61 3.84
C GLU A 82 12.61 1.98 3.78
N ARG A 83 11.81 2.05 4.85
CA ARG A 83 10.37 1.72 4.80
C ARG A 83 9.59 2.65 3.89
N VAL A 84 9.80 3.97 3.96
CA VAL A 84 9.16 4.95 3.07
C VAL A 84 9.57 4.70 1.61
N ARG A 85 10.86 4.43 1.34
CA ARG A 85 11.35 4.02 0.01
C ARG A 85 10.77 2.70 -0.46
N GLN A 86 10.65 1.70 0.40
CA GLN A 86 10.00 0.43 0.07
C GLN A 86 8.50 0.62 -0.21
N MET A 87 7.84 1.56 0.47
CA MET A 87 6.47 1.96 0.16
C MET A 87 6.39 2.68 -1.21
N ILE A 88 7.36 3.54 -1.54
CA ILE A 88 7.49 4.18 -2.87
C ILE A 88 7.84 3.16 -3.97
N LYS A 89 8.61 2.11 -3.67
CA LYS A 89 8.89 1.01 -4.61
C LYS A 89 7.73 0.01 -4.72
N GLY A 90 6.95 -0.20 -3.66
CA GLY A 90 5.67 -0.91 -3.72
C GLY A 90 4.59 -0.16 -4.51
N LEU A 91 4.80 1.14 -4.71
CA LEU A 91 4.08 2.02 -5.65
C LEU A 91 4.44 1.66 -7.11
N ASP A 92 5.70 1.30 -7.38
CA ASP A 92 6.22 0.82 -8.67
C ASP A 92 5.69 -0.56 -9.07
N ILE A 93 5.40 -1.45 -8.10
CA ILE A 93 4.72 -2.73 -8.35
C ILE A 93 3.36 -2.50 -9.02
N ARG A 94 2.63 -1.44 -8.66
CA ARG A 94 1.35 -1.09 -9.30
C ARG A 94 1.53 -0.60 -10.75
N GLU A 95 2.67 0.02 -11.07
CA GLU A 95 2.97 0.49 -12.42
C GLU A 95 3.42 -0.68 -13.33
N HIS A 96 4.20 -1.63 -12.79
CA HIS A 96 4.59 -2.85 -13.47
C HIS A 96 3.42 -3.85 -13.66
N GLU A 97 2.53 -4.01 -12.68
CA GLU A 97 1.31 -4.83 -12.81
C GLU A 97 0.33 -4.25 -13.83
N LYS A 98 0.19 -2.92 -13.92
CA LYS A 98 -0.60 -2.25 -14.97
C LYS A 98 0.02 -2.41 -16.37
N LYS A 99 1.34 -2.30 -16.50
CA LYS A 99 2.05 -2.53 -17.78
C LYS A 99 2.01 -4.01 -18.22
N ALA A 100 2.11 -4.95 -17.29
CA ALA A 100 2.06 -6.39 -17.59
C ALA A 100 0.67 -6.85 -18.10
N LYS A 101 -0.42 -6.19 -17.69
CA LYS A 101 -1.77 -6.46 -18.22
C LYS A 101 -1.99 -5.92 -19.63
N LEU A 102 -1.34 -4.82 -20.00
CA LEU A 102 -1.43 -4.21 -21.33
C LEU A 102 -0.56 -4.91 -22.41
N PHE A 103 0.40 -5.74 -22.01
CA PHE A 103 1.31 -6.43 -22.94
C PHE A 103 0.85 -7.85 -23.31
N ASN A 104 -0.27 -8.31 -22.73
CA ASN A 104 -0.89 -9.61 -23.03
C ASN A 104 -2.22 -9.46 -23.82
N GLU A 105 -2.48 -8.27 -24.38
CA GLU A 105 -3.55 -7.99 -25.33
C GLU A 105 -2.94 -7.77 -26.72
#